data_AF-A0A7W7Z7D5-F1
#
_entry.id   AF-A0A7W7Z7D5-F1
#
_cell.length_a   1.000
_cell.length_b   1.000
_cell.length_c   1.000
_cell.angle_alpha   90.00
_cell.angle_beta   90.00
_cell.angle_gamma   90.00
#
_symmetry.space_group_name_H-M   'P 1'
#
loop_
_entity.id
_entity.type
_entity.pdbx_description
1 polymer ?
#
loop_
_entity_poly.entity_id
_entity_poly.type
_entity_poly.pdbx_seq_one_letter_code
_entity_poly.pdbx_strand_id
1 'polypeptide(L)'
;MADPSADGDALELVERMRIVIQGTNMDGHCREMLSSAFDRFLSMEARRLSKRLLQRVRGQRERIAAIVTMLSELDHVNENESDRSVFAEMALLFDEISLTAVAGSAALREIDRVKAEFPLEDRTEPLEEPIAQWSPGCAAPTK
;
A
#
# COMPACT_ATOMS: atom_id res chain seq x y z
N MET A 1 -14.58 -3.81 -6.21
CA MET A 1 -13.19 -3.79 -6.71
C MET A 1 -12.50 -2.61 -6.05
N ALA A 2 -11.55 -2.83 -5.14
CA ALA A 2 -10.76 -1.74 -4.57
C ALA A 2 -9.65 -1.40 -5.56
N ASP A 3 -9.64 -0.16 -6.04
CA ASP A 3 -8.64 0.34 -6.97
C ASP A 3 -7.25 0.31 -6.29
N PRO A 4 -6.30 -0.51 -6.77
CA PRO A 4 -4.96 -0.55 -6.20
C PRO A 4 -4.18 0.76 -6.42
N SER A 5 -4.66 1.69 -7.27
CA SER A 5 -3.99 2.97 -7.56
C SER A 5 -4.04 3.95 -6.39
N ALA A 6 -5.21 4.11 -5.76
CA ALA A 6 -5.47 5.22 -4.82
C ALA A 6 -4.53 5.26 -3.60
N ASP A 7 -3.97 4.12 -3.23
CA ASP A 7 -3.12 3.97 -2.05
C ASP A 7 -1.63 4.30 -2.35
N GLY A 8 -1.18 4.19 -3.61
CA GLY A 8 0.14 4.67 -4.06
C GLY A 8 0.12 6.13 -4.52
N ASP A 9 -1.03 6.61 -4.98
CA ASP A 9 -1.22 7.98 -5.48
C ASP A 9 -0.87 9.07 -4.46
N ALA A 10 -1.04 8.79 -3.15
CA ALA A 10 -0.73 9.74 -2.09
C ALA A 10 0.79 9.99 -1.95
N LEU A 11 1.61 8.96 -2.11
CA LEU A 11 3.07 9.08 -2.03
C LEU A 11 3.60 9.84 -3.24
N GLU A 12 3.12 9.49 -4.44
CA GLU A 12 3.49 10.17 -5.69
C GLU A 12 3.05 11.65 -5.68
N LEU A 13 1.86 11.94 -5.17
CA LEU A 13 1.35 13.32 -5.05
C LEU A 13 2.25 14.18 -4.16
N VAL A 14 2.69 13.65 -3.02
CA VAL A 14 3.57 14.41 -2.11
C VAL A 14 4.93 14.65 -2.73
N GLU A 15 5.48 13.69 -3.48
CA GLU A 15 6.74 13.90 -4.20
C GLU A 15 6.60 14.99 -5.26
N ARG A 16 5.50 14.99 -6.01
CA ARG A 16 5.18 16.07 -6.95
C ARG A 16 5.01 17.42 -6.26
N MET A 17 4.42 17.43 -5.07
CA MET A 17 4.25 18.65 -4.28
C MET A 17 5.59 19.20 -3.78
N ARG A 18 6.53 18.31 -3.41
CA ARG A 18 7.91 18.66 -3.06
C ARG A 18 8.62 19.38 -4.21
N ILE A 19 8.48 18.89 -5.44
CA ILE A 19 9.06 19.52 -6.65
C ILE A 19 8.54 20.96 -6.82
N VAL A 20 7.22 21.16 -6.70
CA VAL A 20 6.60 22.49 -6.83
C VAL A 20 7.13 23.44 -5.76
N ILE A 21 7.21 22.98 -4.51
CA ILE A 21 7.64 23.80 -3.37
C ILE A 21 9.13 24.16 -3.47
N GLN A 22 9.97 23.22 -3.93
CA GLN A 22 11.38 23.50 -4.19
C GLN A 22 11.58 24.59 -5.24
N GLY A 23 10.69 24.69 -6.23
CA GLY A 23 10.70 25.74 -7.25
C GLY A 23 10.21 27.12 -6.78
N THR A 24 9.67 27.24 -5.57
CA THR A 24 9.19 28.54 -5.04
C THR A 24 10.32 29.34 -4.39
N ASN A 25 10.21 30.67 -4.44
CA ASN A 25 11.16 31.59 -3.80
C ASN A 25 10.85 31.76 -2.30
N MET A 26 10.76 30.64 -1.60
CA MET A 26 10.48 30.57 -0.17
C MET A 26 11.77 30.68 0.65
N ASP A 27 11.67 31.37 1.79
CA ASP A 27 12.74 31.48 2.77
C ASP A 27 13.27 30.11 3.22
N GLY A 28 14.57 30.03 3.51
CA GLY A 28 15.24 28.78 3.90
C GLY A 28 14.60 28.11 5.11
N HIS A 29 14.17 28.88 6.11
CA HIS A 29 13.52 28.34 7.29
C HIS A 29 12.12 27.81 6.99
N CYS A 30 11.31 28.56 6.22
CA CYS A 30 9.99 28.08 5.78
C CYS A 30 10.13 26.81 4.91
N ARG A 31 11.21 26.70 4.10
CA ARG A 31 11.53 25.52 3.27
C ARG A 31 11.91 24.28 4.09
N GLU A 32 12.77 24.44 5.08
CA GLU A 32 13.20 23.33 5.95
C GLU A 32 12.02 22.78 6.76
N MET A 33 11.20 23.65 7.35
CA MET A 33 10.02 23.24 8.10
C MET A 33 9.03 22.45 7.25
N LEU A 34 8.74 22.94 6.02
CA LEU A 34 7.80 22.29 5.13
C LEU A 34 8.33 20.95 4.60
N SER A 35 9.63 20.87 4.31
CA SER A 35 10.28 19.62 3.91
C SER A 35 10.20 18.58 5.03
N SER A 36 10.50 18.97 6.27
CA SER A 36 10.37 18.11 7.46
C SER A 36 8.94 17.62 7.68
N ALA A 37 7.94 18.49 7.47
CA ALA A 37 6.53 18.10 7.55
C ALA A 37 6.15 17.04 6.50
N PHE A 38 6.66 17.15 5.26
CA PHE A 38 6.43 16.12 4.25
C PHE A 38 7.12 14.81 4.56
N ASP A 39 8.36 14.84 5.05
CA ASP A 39 9.07 13.61 5.42
C ASP A 39 8.33 12.85 6.53
N ARG A 40 7.79 13.59 7.51
CA ARG A 40 6.91 13.03 8.55
C ARG A 40 5.60 12.47 7.96
N PHE A 41 4.98 13.18 7.03
CA PHE A 41 3.75 12.69 6.39
C PHE A 41 4.00 11.42 5.56
N LEU A 42 5.03 11.43 4.71
CA LEU A 42 5.41 10.29 3.85
C LEU A 42 5.73 9.05 4.67
N SER A 43 6.47 9.18 5.77
CA SER A 43 6.77 8.05 6.66
C SER A 43 5.51 7.47 7.32
N MET A 44 4.59 8.32 7.80
CA MET A 44 3.30 7.87 8.33
C MET A 44 2.45 7.16 7.26
N GLU A 45 2.44 7.71 6.05
CA GLU A 45 1.63 7.18 4.95
C GLU A 45 2.19 5.86 4.41
N ALA A 46 3.52 5.75 4.27
CA ALA A 46 4.20 4.49 3.92
C ALA A 46 3.89 3.39 4.95
N ARG A 47 3.86 3.73 6.24
CA ARG A 47 3.47 2.81 7.31
C ARG A 47 1.99 2.42 7.21
N ARG A 48 1.10 3.38 6.92
CA ARG A 48 -0.34 3.13 6.71
C ARG A 48 -0.57 2.18 5.54
N LEU A 49 0.08 2.44 4.41
CA LEU A 49 0.01 1.64 3.18
C LEU A 49 0.52 0.21 3.42
N SER A 50 1.69 0.07 4.03
CA SER A 50 2.26 -1.23 4.38
C SER A 50 1.31 -2.07 5.25
N LYS A 51 0.65 -1.45 6.25
CA LYS A 51 -0.34 -2.13 7.10
C LYS A 51 -1.55 -2.61 6.28
N ARG A 52 -2.08 -1.78 5.38
CA ARG A 52 -3.23 -2.16 4.53
C ARG A 52 -2.87 -3.31 3.60
N LEU A 53 -1.72 -3.24 2.94
CA LEU A 53 -1.23 -4.30 2.06
C LEU A 53 -1.05 -5.63 2.83
N LEU A 54 -0.52 -5.59 4.06
CA LEU A 54 -0.41 -6.80 4.89
C LEU A 54 -1.77 -7.42 5.21
N GLN A 55 -2.79 -6.60 5.50
CA GLN A 55 -4.15 -7.12 5.69
C GLN A 55 -4.71 -7.72 4.39
N ARG A 56 -4.45 -7.10 3.25
CA ARG A 56 -4.84 -7.64 1.94
C ARG A 56 -4.20 -8.99 1.67
N VAL A 57 -2.90 -9.15 1.97
CA VAL A 57 -2.17 -10.43 1.83
C VAL A 57 -2.78 -11.51 2.73
N ARG A 58 -3.12 -11.18 3.98
CA ARG A 58 -3.81 -12.11 4.89
C ARG A 58 -5.16 -12.55 4.34
N GLY A 59 -5.93 -11.62 3.77
CA GLY A 59 -7.18 -11.92 3.08
C GLY A 59 -6.98 -12.81 1.84
N GLN A 60 -5.91 -12.61 1.04
CA GLN A 60 -5.60 -13.51 -0.07
C GLN A 60 -5.28 -14.92 0.40
N ARG A 61 -4.50 -15.06 1.49
CA ARG A 61 -4.20 -16.36 2.11
C ARG A 61 -5.49 -17.07 2.55
N GLU A 62 -6.40 -16.35 3.22
CA GLU A 62 -7.68 -16.90 3.65
C GLU A 62 -8.57 -17.33 2.48
N ARG A 63 -8.59 -16.55 1.40
CA ARG A 63 -9.28 -16.91 0.16
C ARG A 63 -8.71 -18.18 -0.47
N ILE A 64 -7.38 -18.32 -0.56
CA ILE A 64 -6.74 -19.56 -1.05
C ILE A 64 -7.15 -20.74 -0.18
N ALA A 65 -7.11 -20.60 1.15
CA ALA A 65 -7.50 -21.68 2.05
C ALA A 65 -8.95 -22.13 1.82
N ALA A 66 -9.88 -21.19 1.62
CA ALA A 66 -11.27 -21.50 1.31
C ALA A 66 -11.41 -22.26 -0.03
N ILE A 67 -10.67 -21.85 -1.06
CA ILE A 67 -10.70 -22.54 -2.37
C ILE A 67 -10.09 -23.94 -2.26
N VAL A 68 -9.01 -24.11 -1.50
CA VAL A 68 -8.41 -25.42 -1.23
C VAL A 68 -9.40 -26.33 -0.50
N THR A 69 -10.20 -25.80 0.43
CA THR A 69 -11.29 -26.56 1.03
C THR A 69 -12.34 -26.97 0.00
N MET A 70 -12.71 -26.10 -0.94
CA MET A 70 -13.64 -26.49 -2.02
C MET A 70 -13.04 -27.56 -2.95
N LEU A 71 -11.72 -27.52 -3.18
CA LEU A 71 -11.01 -28.51 -3.98
C LEU A 71 -10.92 -29.89 -3.32
N SER A 72 -11.23 -30.04 -2.03
CA SER A 72 -11.29 -31.39 -1.41
C SER A 72 -12.38 -32.27 -2.02
N GLU A 73 -13.39 -31.67 -2.66
CA GLU A 73 -14.39 -32.43 -3.43
C GLU A 73 -13.75 -33.25 -4.57
N LEU A 74 -12.55 -32.87 -5.03
CA LEU A 74 -11.79 -33.63 -6.02
C LEU A 74 -11.44 -35.05 -5.52
N ASP A 75 -11.37 -35.29 -4.21
CA ASP A 75 -11.14 -36.61 -3.61
C ASP A 75 -12.27 -37.61 -3.94
N HIS A 76 -13.43 -37.10 -4.36
CA HIS A 76 -14.59 -37.89 -4.76
C HIS A 76 -14.74 -38.03 -6.29
N VAL A 77 -13.97 -37.27 -7.07
CA VAL A 77 -13.97 -37.31 -8.54
C VAL A 77 -12.98 -38.35 -9.03
N ASN A 78 -13.40 -39.23 -9.94
CA ASN A 78 -12.56 -40.26 -10.54
C ASN A 78 -12.72 -40.31 -12.07
N GLU A 79 -11.96 -41.16 -12.75
CA GLU A 79 -11.95 -41.28 -14.21
C GLU A 79 -13.29 -41.70 -14.83
N ASN A 80 -14.21 -42.25 -14.02
CA ASN A 80 -15.54 -42.67 -14.47
C ASN A 80 -16.62 -41.62 -14.20
N GLU A 81 -16.25 -40.41 -13.78
CA GLU A 81 -17.21 -39.33 -13.57
C GLU A 81 -17.99 -39.04 -14.86
N SER A 82 -19.32 -39.14 -14.75
CA SER A 82 -20.24 -38.96 -15.86
C SER A 82 -20.51 -37.48 -16.16
N ASP A 83 -20.47 -36.64 -15.13
CA ASP A 83 -20.65 -35.21 -15.27
C ASP A 83 -19.33 -34.53 -15.63
N ARG A 84 -19.19 -34.18 -16.91
CA ARG A 84 -17.99 -33.52 -17.43
C ARG A 84 -17.84 -32.08 -16.94
N SER A 85 -18.89 -31.43 -16.41
CA SER A 85 -18.78 -30.04 -15.94
C SER A 85 -17.88 -29.95 -14.70
N VAL A 86 -17.86 -30.98 -13.86
CA VAL A 86 -17.05 -31.05 -12.64
C VAL A 86 -15.58 -30.77 -12.94
N PHE A 87 -15.02 -31.35 -14.01
CA PHE A 87 -13.63 -31.10 -14.39
C PHE A 87 -13.36 -29.63 -14.77
N ALA A 88 -14.31 -28.99 -15.46
CA ALA A 88 -14.19 -27.58 -15.83
C ALA A 88 -14.32 -26.68 -14.59
N GLU A 89 -15.21 -27.01 -13.67
CA GLU A 89 -15.38 -26.29 -12.41
C GLU A 89 -14.13 -26.40 -11.52
N MET A 90 -13.55 -27.60 -11.39
CA MET A 90 -12.30 -27.80 -10.65
C MET A 90 -11.14 -27.04 -11.26
N ALA A 91 -11.05 -26.96 -12.60
CA ALA A 91 -10.04 -26.14 -13.28
C ALA A 91 -10.18 -24.65 -12.93
N LEU A 92 -11.41 -24.13 -12.88
CA LEU A 92 -11.66 -22.74 -12.48
C LEU A 92 -11.22 -22.45 -11.03
N LEU A 93 -11.34 -23.42 -10.12
CA LEU A 93 -10.83 -23.27 -8.75
C LEU A 93 -9.30 -23.15 -8.71
N PHE A 94 -8.57 -23.91 -9.54
CA PHE A 94 -7.11 -23.76 -9.67
C PHE A 94 -6.72 -22.40 -10.28
N ASP A 95 -7.43 -21.95 -11.31
CA ASP A 95 -7.21 -20.63 -11.91
C ASP A 95 -7.42 -19.51 -10.88
N GLU A 96 -8.45 -19.64 -10.06
CA GLU A 96 -8.75 -18.68 -8.99
C GLU A 96 -7.68 -18.67 -7.89
N ILE A 97 -7.11 -19.83 -7.52
CA ILE A 97 -5.94 -19.90 -6.64
C ILE A 97 -4.76 -19.15 -7.26
N SER A 98 -4.48 -19.38 -8.56
CA SER A 98 -3.38 -18.74 -9.27
C SER A 98 -3.52 -17.21 -9.25
N LEU A 99 -4.69 -16.69 -9.61
CA LEU A 99 -4.97 -15.25 -9.58
C LEU A 99 -4.84 -14.67 -8.18
N THR A 100 -5.37 -15.37 -7.17
CA THR A 100 -5.29 -14.95 -5.76
C THR A 100 -3.84 -14.94 -5.25
N ALA A 101 -3.03 -15.94 -5.63
CA ALA A 101 -1.62 -16.04 -5.29
C ALA A 101 -0.80 -14.93 -5.96
N VAL A 102 -1.06 -14.64 -7.24
CA VAL A 102 -0.44 -13.51 -7.95
C VAL A 102 -0.74 -12.21 -7.23
N ALA A 103 -2.02 -11.95 -6.88
CA ALA A 103 -2.41 -10.76 -6.14
C ALA A 103 -1.72 -10.65 -4.77
N GLY A 104 -1.59 -11.77 -4.04
CA GLY A 104 -0.86 -11.82 -2.78
C GLY A 104 0.63 -11.50 -2.94
N SER A 105 1.28 -12.08 -3.95
CA SER A 105 2.69 -11.84 -4.24
C SER A 105 2.96 -10.38 -4.67
N ALA A 106 2.06 -9.79 -5.47
CA ALA A 106 2.16 -8.40 -5.89
C ALA A 106 2.07 -7.45 -4.68
N ALA A 107 1.13 -7.70 -3.75
CA ALA A 107 1.01 -6.89 -2.54
C ALA A 107 2.24 -7.01 -1.62
N LEU A 108 2.87 -8.19 -1.53
CA LEU A 108 4.12 -8.36 -0.77
C LEU A 108 5.30 -7.61 -1.40
N ARG A 109 5.45 -7.68 -2.73
CA ARG A 109 6.47 -6.91 -3.46
C ARG A 109 6.25 -5.41 -3.31
N GLU A 110 5.00 -4.97 -3.27
CA GLU A 110 4.67 -3.57 -3.04
C GLU A 110 5.07 -3.10 -1.64
N ILE A 111 4.86 -3.93 -0.61
CA ILE A 111 5.34 -3.62 0.75
C ILE A 111 6.87 -3.47 0.77
N ASP A 112 7.58 -4.35 0.08
CA ASP A 112 9.04 -4.29 -0.01
C ASP A 112 9.50 -3.00 -0.69
N ARG A 113 8.86 -2.63 -1.81
CA ARG A 113 9.09 -1.36 -2.52
C ARG A 113 8.87 -0.14 -1.61
N VAL A 114 7.72 -0.06 -0.95
CA VAL A 114 7.37 1.07 -0.07
C VAL A 114 8.37 1.21 1.07
N LYS A 115 8.84 0.09 1.64
CA LYS A 115 9.87 0.11 2.70
C LYS A 115 11.24 0.54 2.19
N ALA A 116 11.59 0.19 0.96
CA ALA A 116 12.85 0.60 0.33
C ALA A 116 12.84 2.12 0.02
N GLU A 117 11.71 2.64 -0.43
CA GLU A 117 11.54 4.06 -0.81
C GLU A 117 11.39 4.99 0.40
N PHE A 118 10.70 4.52 1.45
CA PHE A 118 10.52 5.26 2.70
C PHE A 118 11.02 4.44 3.89
N PRO A 119 12.36 4.38 4.09
CA PRO A 119 12.94 3.72 5.24
C PRO A 119 12.34 4.33 6.51
N LEU A 120 11.78 3.48 7.36
CA LEU A 120 11.40 3.91 8.70
C LEU A 120 12.71 4.20 9.46
N GLU A 121 13.14 5.46 9.49
CA GLU A 121 14.02 5.90 10.55
C GLU A 121 13.30 5.61 11.87
N ASP A 122 13.97 4.94 12.80
CA ASP A 122 13.48 4.69 14.16
C ASP A 122 13.44 6.03 14.93
N ARG A 123 12.57 6.95 14.49
CA ARG A 123 12.31 8.20 15.20
C ARG A 123 11.35 7.88 16.33
N THR A 124 11.93 7.42 17.43
CA THR A 124 11.40 7.57 18.79
C THR A 124 11.41 9.05 19.21
N GLU A 125 11.00 9.97 18.33
CA GLU A 125 10.63 11.31 18.78
C GLU A 125 9.18 11.21 19.27
N PRO A 126 8.89 11.62 20.52
CA PRO A 126 7.52 11.67 21.01
C PRO A 126 6.66 12.48 20.03
N LEU A 127 5.45 12.00 19.75
CA LEU A 127 4.40 12.77 19.04
C LEU A 127 3.87 13.93 19.92
N GLU A 128 4.74 14.53 20.73
CA GLU A 128 4.43 15.63 21.63
C GLU A 128 4.77 16.93 20.91
N GLU A 129 3.96 17.25 19.91
CA GLU A 129 3.25 18.52 19.91
C GLU A 129 2.24 18.48 18.76
N PRO A 130 0.94 18.67 19.06
CA PRO A 130 -0.03 18.93 18.01
C PRO A 130 0.50 20.10 17.17
N ILE A 131 0.23 20.09 15.87
CA ILE A 131 0.43 21.24 14.98
C ILE A 131 -0.57 22.36 15.41
N ALA A 132 -0.44 22.86 16.63
CA ALA A 132 -1.31 23.84 17.27
C ALA A 132 -0.75 25.26 17.20
N GLN A 133 0.45 25.42 16.62
CA GLN A 133 1.07 26.73 16.48
C GLN A 133 1.66 26.94 15.08
N TRP A 134 0.89 26.58 14.06
CA TRP A 134 1.16 27.08 12.71
C TRP A 134 0.80 28.57 12.64
N SER A 135 1.79 29.42 12.86
CA SER A 135 1.75 30.85 12.50
C SER A 135 2.91 31.10 11.54
N PRO A 136 2.75 30.89 10.23
CA PRO A 136 3.82 31.16 9.29
C PRO A 136 4.03 32.68 9.26
N GLY A 137 5.14 33.16 9.81
CA GLY A 137 5.68 34.49 9.54
C GLY A 137 6.25 34.61 8.12
N CYS A 138 5.71 33.87 7.14
CA CYS A 138 6.19 33.87 5.77
C CYS A 138 5.47 35.01 4.98
N ALA A 139 5.76 36.27 5.32
CA ALA A 139 5.64 37.48 4.46
C ALA A 139 6.30 38.68 5.18
N ALA A 140 7.10 39.54 4.55
CA ALA A 140 6.90 40.14 3.23
C ALA A 140 8.20 40.23 2.40
N PRO A 141 8.11 40.29 1.05
CA PRO A 141 9.24 40.62 0.20
C PRO A 141 9.77 42.01 0.58
N THR A 142 11.07 42.09 0.89
CA THR A 142 11.78 43.37 0.98
C THR A 142 11.73 44.05 -0.38
N LYS A 143 11.12 45.24 -0.41
CA LYS A 143 11.04 46.15 -1.57
C LYS A 143 12.41 46.43 -2.19
#